data_AF-A0A4D9EF39-F1
#
_entry.id   AF-A0A4D9EF39-F1
#
_cell.length_a   1.000
_cell.length_b   1.000
_cell.length_c   1.000
_cell.angle_alpha   90.00
_cell.angle_beta   90.00
_cell.angle_gamma   90.00
#
_symmetry.space_group_name_H-M   'P 1'
#
loop_
_entity.id
_entity.type
_entity.pdbx_description
1 polymer ?
#
loop_
_entity_poly.entity_id
_entity_poly.type
_entity_poly.pdbx_seq_one_letter_code
_entity_poly.pdbx_strand_id
1 'polypeptide(L)'
;MATRTQKFKAFVSEPMGDKDVTAVDGINDELGLKLAAKGFDKAYILLGQFLLLKKDHAVFQRWLKGAYGASPSQAQRCASCLMDWCYAFL
;
A
#
# COMPACT_ATOMS: atom_id res chain seq x y z
N MET A 1 -2.08 -9.48 18.07
CA MET A 1 -2.52 -9.85 16.70
C MET A 1 -3.08 -8.60 16.05
N ALA A 2 -2.53 -8.16 14.90
CA ALA A 2 -3.09 -7.02 14.19
C ALA A 2 -4.41 -7.44 13.54
N THR A 3 -5.52 -6.81 13.93
CA THR A 3 -6.83 -7.07 13.35
C THR A 3 -6.83 -6.63 11.88
N ARG A 4 -6.90 -7.58 10.95
CA ARG A 4 -6.98 -7.29 9.51
C ARG A 4 -8.31 -6.60 9.21
N THR A 5 -8.25 -5.43 8.58
CA THR A 5 -9.44 -4.65 8.22
C THR A 5 -10.22 -5.31 7.08
N GLN A 6 -11.48 -4.92 6.91
CA GLN A 6 -12.28 -5.39 5.77
C GLN A 6 -11.65 -4.96 4.42
N LYS A 7 -11.09 -3.76 4.39
CA LYS A 7 -10.35 -3.22 3.24
C LYS A 7 -9.14 -4.08 2.88
N PHE A 8 -8.35 -4.48 3.88
CA PHE A 8 -7.26 -5.43 3.70
C PHE A 8 -7.75 -6.73 3.07
N LYS A 9 -8.81 -7.34 3.62
CA LYS A 9 -9.34 -8.61 3.14
C LYS A 9 -9.82 -8.52 1.70
N ALA A 10 -10.54 -7.45 1.34
CA ALA A 10 -11.03 -7.21 -0.02
C ALA A 10 -9.91 -6.94 -1.04
N PHE A 11 -8.79 -6.38 -0.59
CA PHE A 11 -7.64 -6.16 -1.46
C PHE A 11 -6.88 -7.45 -1.76
N VAL A 12 -6.65 -8.29 -0.74
CA VAL A 12 -5.86 -9.53 -0.90
C VAL A 12 -6.67 -10.75 -1.36
N SER A 13 -7.99 -10.65 -1.46
CA SER A 13 -8.85 -11.76 -1.91
C SER A 13 -8.87 -11.95 -3.43
N GLU A 14 -8.41 -10.96 -4.20
CA GLU A 14 -8.43 -10.98 -5.66
C GLU A 14 -7.23 -10.21 -6.25
N PRO A 15 -6.86 -10.47 -7.53
CA PRO A 15 -5.87 -9.66 -8.23
C PRO A 15 -6.25 -8.17 -8.21
N MET A 16 -5.28 -7.28 -8.00
CA MET A 16 -5.59 -5.86 -7.76
C MET A 16 -6.10 -5.11 -9.00
N GLY A 17 -5.84 -5.59 -10.22
CA GLY A 17 -6.27 -4.95 -11.46
C GLY A 17 -5.98 -3.44 -11.48
N ASP A 18 -6.96 -2.65 -11.91
CA ASP A 18 -6.89 -1.18 -11.97
C ASP A 18 -7.48 -0.47 -10.72
N LYS A 19 -7.50 -1.15 -9.57
CA LYS A 19 -7.94 -0.55 -8.30
C LYS A 19 -7.13 0.71 -8.01
N ASP A 20 -7.81 1.74 -7.52
CA ASP A 20 -7.17 2.98 -7.09
C ASP A 20 -6.23 2.74 -5.90
N VAL A 21 -5.26 3.64 -5.72
CA VAL A 21 -4.32 3.60 -4.60
C VAL A 21 -5.04 3.61 -3.24
N THR A 22 -6.20 4.26 -3.18
CA THR A 22 -7.08 4.29 -2.01
C THR A 22 -7.73 2.95 -1.72
N ALA A 23 -7.62 1.91 -2.56
CA ALA A 23 -8.09 0.57 -2.22
C ALA A 23 -7.12 -0.16 -1.27
N VAL A 24 -5.84 0.23 -1.25
CA VAL A 24 -4.80 -0.40 -0.41
C VAL A 24 -5.05 -0.09 1.07
N ASP A 25 -4.94 -1.12 1.92
CA ASP A 25 -5.13 -0.92 3.35
C ASP A 25 -4.06 0.01 3.93
N GLY A 26 -4.45 0.91 4.83
CA GLY A 26 -3.54 1.93 5.38
C GLY A 26 -3.45 3.22 4.56
N ILE A 27 -4.06 3.28 3.37
CA ILE A 27 -4.19 4.52 2.59
C ILE A 27 -5.59 5.11 2.82
N ASN A 28 -5.67 6.31 3.38
CA ASN A 28 -6.90 7.10 3.46
C ASN A 28 -6.97 8.10 2.28
N ASP A 29 -8.09 8.80 2.13
CA ASP A 29 -8.30 9.70 1.00
C ASP A 29 -7.26 10.82 0.94
N GLU A 30 -6.88 11.38 2.09
CA GLU A 30 -5.85 12.42 2.17
C GLU A 30 -4.47 11.92 1.68
N LEU A 31 -4.04 10.74 2.12
CA LEU A 31 -2.79 10.14 1.68
C LEU A 31 -2.87 9.72 0.20
N GLY A 32 -4.04 9.20 -0.21
CA GLY A 32 -4.32 8.83 -1.60
C GLY A 32 -4.23 10.02 -2.55
N LEU A 33 -4.76 11.18 -2.18
CA LEU A 33 -4.65 12.41 -2.96
C LEU A 33 -3.19 12.87 -3.10
N LYS A 34 -2.39 12.80 -2.03
CA LYS A 34 -0.96 13.13 -2.07
C LYS A 34 -0.18 12.18 -2.99
N LEU A 35 -0.50 10.89 -2.95
CA LEU A 35 0.07 9.87 -3.80
C LEU A 35 -0.31 10.09 -5.27
N ALA A 36 -1.61 10.27 -5.55
CA ALA A 36 -2.12 10.55 -6.89
C ALA A 36 -1.51 11.81 -7.50
N ALA A 37 -1.32 12.88 -6.71
CA ALA A 37 -0.65 14.10 -7.15
C ALA A 37 0.82 13.90 -7.57
N LYS A 38 1.45 12.77 -7.18
CA LYS A 38 2.79 12.36 -7.60
C LYS A 38 2.79 11.23 -8.64
N GLY A 39 1.62 10.86 -9.17
CA GLY A 39 1.46 9.79 -10.16
C GLY A 39 1.26 8.39 -9.58
N PHE A 40 1.01 8.27 -8.28
CA PHE A 40 0.62 7.01 -7.63
C PHE A 40 -0.90 6.96 -7.48
N ASP A 41 -1.64 7.05 -8.58
CA ASP A 41 -3.10 7.01 -8.60
C ASP A 41 -3.66 5.58 -8.52
N LYS A 42 -2.92 4.60 -9.04
CA LYS A 42 -3.30 3.18 -9.03
C LYS A 42 -2.51 2.33 -8.04
N ALA A 43 -3.15 1.28 -7.51
CA ALA A 43 -2.54 0.36 -6.56
C ALA A 43 -1.32 -0.38 -7.14
N TYR A 44 -1.36 -0.74 -8.43
CA TYR A 44 -0.23 -1.42 -9.08
C TYR A 44 1.01 -0.52 -9.22
N ILE A 45 0.85 0.80 -9.32
CA ILE A 45 1.98 1.74 -9.36
C ILE A 45 2.67 1.76 -8.00
N LEU A 46 1.88 1.80 -6.92
CA LEU A 46 2.39 1.72 -5.57
C LEU A 46 3.07 0.36 -5.29
N LEU A 47 2.49 -0.73 -5.79
CA LEU A 47 3.13 -2.04 -5.76
C LEU A 47 4.47 -2.02 -6.50
N GLY A 48 4.53 -1.40 -7.68
CA GLY A 48 5.77 -1.26 -8.44
C GLY A 48 6.89 -0.63 -7.60
N GLN A 49 6.58 0.44 -6.87
CA GLN A 49 7.53 1.03 -5.93
C GLN A 49 7.93 0.08 -4.79
N PHE A 50 6.98 -0.66 -4.23
CA PHE A 50 7.29 -1.67 -3.21
C PHE A 50 8.24 -2.76 -3.72
N LEU A 51 8.07 -3.18 -4.98
CA LEU A 51 8.94 -4.15 -5.64
C LEU A 51 10.34 -3.59 -5.94
N LEU A 52 10.44 -2.31 -6.37
CA LEU A 52 11.73 -1.62 -6.55
C LEU A 52 12.52 -1.55 -5.23
N LEU A 53 11.82 -1.43 -4.10
CA LEU A 53 12.39 -1.49 -2.76
C LEU A 53 12.59 -2.94 -2.26
N LYS A 54 12.60 -3.92 -3.17
CA LYS A 54 12.85 -5.35 -2.89
C LYS A 54 11.90 -5.95 -1.85
N LYS A 55 10.65 -5.47 -1.80
CA LYS A 55 9.65 -5.87 -0.79
C LYS A 55 10.09 -5.61 0.66
N ASP A 56 11.08 -4.74 0.88
CA ASP A 56 11.57 -4.41 2.22
C ASP A 56 10.56 -3.52 2.94
N HIS A 57 9.91 -4.09 3.96
CA HIS A 57 8.92 -3.41 4.80
C HIS A 57 9.46 -2.12 5.42
N ALA A 58 10.68 -2.15 5.98
CA ALA A 58 11.23 -1.03 6.73
C ALA A 58 11.64 0.11 5.80
N VAL A 59 12.17 -0.21 4.62
CA VAL A 59 12.52 0.79 3.60
C VAL A 59 11.27 1.41 3.00
N PHE A 60 10.27 0.60 2.63
CA PHE A 60 9.00 1.10 2.09
C PHE A 60 8.26 1.98 3.09
N GLN A 61 8.19 1.58 4.37
CA GLN A 61 7.56 2.39 5.40
C GLN A 61 8.27 3.73 5.58
N ARG A 62 9.61 3.74 5.59
CA ARG A 62 10.38 5.00 5.68
C ARG A 62 10.14 5.89 4.48
N TRP A 63 10.07 5.32 3.28
CA TRP A 63 9.75 6.05 2.06
C TRP A 63 8.34 6.66 2.13
N LEU A 64 7.32 5.88 2.49
CA LEU A 64 5.94 6.37 2.55
C LEU A 64 5.76 7.48 3.60
N LYS A 65 6.43 7.33 4.75
CA LYS A 65 6.47 8.36 5.80
C LYS A 65 7.18 9.62 5.34
N GLY A 66 8.40 9.49 4.81
CA GLY A 66 9.25 10.62 4.43
C GLY A 66 8.74 11.39 3.22
N ALA A 67 8.23 10.70 2.21
CA ALA A 67 7.79 11.33 0.96
C ALA A 67 6.35 11.86 1.02
N TYR A 68 5.46 11.21 1.77
CA TYR A 68 4.01 11.52 1.76
C TYR A 68 3.42 11.84 3.13
N GLY A 69 4.20 11.75 4.20
CA GLY A 69 3.75 12.05 5.56
C GLY A 69 2.79 11.01 6.13
N ALA A 70 2.84 9.76 5.68
CA ALA A 70 2.04 8.69 6.25
C ALA A 70 2.39 8.46 7.73
N SER A 71 1.41 8.11 8.55
CA SER A 71 1.67 7.75 9.95
C SER A 71 2.34 6.38 10.06
N PRO A 72 2.97 6.05 11.21
CA PRO A 72 3.51 4.72 11.47
C PRO A 72 2.53 3.57 11.23
N SER A 73 1.28 3.73 11.66
CA SER A 73 0.25 2.70 11.50
C SER A 73 -0.21 2.56 10.06
N GLN A 74 -0.36 3.67 9.31
CA GLN A 74 -0.70 3.66 7.89
C GLN A 74 0.37 2.95 7.07
N ALA A 75 1.63 3.32 7.27
CA ALA A 75 2.75 2.74 6.55
C ALA A 75 2.91 1.23 6.81
N GLN A 76 2.77 0.80 8.07
CA GLN A 76 2.82 -0.62 8.43
C GLN A 76 1.69 -1.40 7.75
N ARG A 77 0.45 -0.90 7.80
CA ARG A 77 -0.71 -1.53 7.17
C ARG A 77 -0.57 -1.63 5.66
N CYS A 78 -0.11 -0.56 5.02
CA CYS A 78 0.14 -0.53 3.58
C CYS A 78 1.20 -1.56 3.17
N ALA A 79 2.34 -1.60 3.88
CA ALA A 79 3.40 -2.57 3.60
C ALA A 79 2.88 -4.02 3.76
N SER A 80 2.18 -4.31 4.86
CA SER A 80 1.60 -5.64 5.09
C SER A 80 0.55 -6.02 4.04
N CYS A 81 -0.27 -5.08 3.58
CA CYS A 81 -1.26 -5.32 2.54
C CYS A 81 -0.62 -5.68 1.20
N LEU A 82 0.41 -4.94 0.78
CA LEU A 82 1.14 -5.21 -0.45
C LEU A 82 1.93 -6.51 -0.38
N MET A 83 2.51 -6.82 0.78
CA MET A 83 3.27 -8.06 0.99
C MET A 83 2.38 -9.30 0.96
N ASP A 84 1.24 -9.28 1.67
CA ASP A 84 0.30 -10.39 1.66
C ASP A 84 -0.34 -10.57 0.27
N TRP A 85 -0.57 -9.47 -0.47
CA TRP A 85 -0.99 -9.57 -1.87
C TRP A 85 0.11 -10.21 -2.74
N CYS A 86 1.38 -9.83 -2.55
CA CYS A 86 2.49 -10.48 -3.26
C CYS A 86 2.52 -11.98 -2.98
N TYR A 87 2.40 -12.40 -1.71
CA TYR A 87 2.39 -13.83 -1.37
C TYR A 87 1.23 -14.60 -2.02
N ALA A 88 0.10 -13.94 -2.29
CA ALA A 88 -1.06 -14.58 -2.89
C ALA A 88 -1.01 -14.65 -4.42
N PHE A 89 -0.39 -13.67 -5.10
CA PHE A 89 -0.54 -13.50 -6.55
C PHE A 89 0.77 -13.28 -7.34
N LEU A 90 1.93 -13.21 -6.68
CA LEU A 90 3.25 -12.95 -7.32
C LEU A 90 4.35 -13.88 -6.80
#